data_AF-A0A924IHT0-F1
#
_entry.id   AF-A0A924IHT0-F1
#
_cell.length_a   1.000
_cell.length_b   1.000
_cell.length_c   1.000
_cell.angle_alpha   90.00
_cell.angle_beta   90.00
_cell.angle_gamma   90.00
#
_symmetry.space_group_name_H-M   'P 1'
#
loop_
_entity.id
_entity.type
_entity.pdbx_description
1 polymer ?
#
loop_
_entity_poly.entity_id
_entity_poly.type
_entity_poly.pdbx_seq_one_letter_code
_entity_poly.pdbx_strand_id
1 'polypeptide(L)'
;MALEKFRIVSPKDGQSVDNVFESLLINVDHIISLKPIRMVVEEKLVKGYWIRTTNGKKYRAVEIPVRLKDILDEDDVEISKKGMSVLSDDMSQFELLIN
;
A
#
# COMPACT_ATOMS: atom_id res chain seq x y z
N MET A 1 6.82 19.92 12.87
CA MET A 1 7.92 19.02 12.50
C MET A 1 7.78 17.76 13.32
N ALA A 2 7.22 16.71 12.73
CA ALA A 2 6.99 15.42 13.37
C ALA A 2 7.75 14.32 12.60
N LEU A 3 8.94 13.97 13.09
CA LEU A 3 9.75 12.90 12.50
C LEU A 3 9.29 11.56 13.05
N GLU A 4 8.98 10.63 12.16
CA GLU A 4 8.53 9.28 12.52
C GLU A 4 9.36 8.23 11.80
N LYS A 5 9.46 7.04 12.41
CA LYS A 5 10.28 5.94 11.91
C LYS A 5 9.49 5.04 10.97
N PHE A 6 10.07 4.80 9.80
CA PHE A 6 9.55 3.89 8.78
C PHE A 6 10.57 2.78 8.53
N ARG A 7 10.09 1.59 8.20
CA ARG A 7 10.93 0.52 7.65
C ARG A 7 10.73 0.47 6.14
N ILE A 8 11.69 1.02 5.41
CA ILE A 8 11.64 1.13 3.96
C ILE A 8 12.38 -0.02 3.26
N VAL A 9 11.98 -0.29 2.03
CA VAL A 9 12.73 -1.12 1.10
C VAL A 9 13.83 -0.27 0.48
N SER A 10 15.08 -0.72 0.59
CA SER A 10 16.24 -0.03 0.04
C SER A 10 16.08 0.20 -1.47
N PRO A 11 16.27 1.43 -1.96
CA PRO A 11 16.29 1.71 -3.39
C PRO A 11 17.62 1.31 -4.05
N LYS A 12 18.66 0.95 -3.27
CA LYS A 12 20.00 0.63 -3.80
C LYS A 12 20.04 -0.69 -4.57
N ASP A 13 19.00 -1.50 -4.47
CA ASP A 13 18.95 -2.84 -5.01
C ASP A 13 17.85 -2.95 -6.07
N GLY A 14 18.05 -2.28 -7.21
CA GLY A 14 17.20 -2.47 -8.40
C GLY A 14 17.34 -3.86 -9.04
N GLN A 15 18.29 -4.69 -8.57
CA GLN A 15 18.66 -5.98 -9.16
C GLN A 15 18.98 -7.09 -8.13
N SER A 16 18.87 -6.82 -6.84
CA SER A 16 19.24 -7.78 -5.79
C SER A 16 18.01 -8.57 -5.35
N VAL A 17 18.13 -9.90 -5.38
CA VAL A 17 17.08 -10.84 -4.96
C VAL A 17 16.70 -10.66 -3.48
N ASP A 18 17.65 -10.16 -2.69
CA ASP A 18 17.48 -9.90 -1.27
C ASP A 18 17.00 -8.45 -1.05
N ASN A 19 15.78 -8.31 -0.55
CA ASN A 19 15.23 -7.00 -0.22
C ASN A 19 15.93 -6.47 1.04
N VAL A 20 16.87 -5.54 0.87
CA VAL A 20 17.51 -4.88 2.02
C VAL A 20 16.52 -3.90 2.67
N PHE A 21 16.25 -4.08 3.96
CA PHE A 21 15.38 -3.20 4.73
C PHE A 21 16.18 -2.15 5.50
N GLU A 22 15.73 -0.89 5.44
CA GLU A 22 16.36 0.22 6.12
C GLU A 22 15.38 0.92 7.05
N SER A 23 15.88 1.44 8.17
CA SER A 23 15.12 2.38 9.00
C SER A 23 15.32 3.80 8.47
N LEU A 24 14.22 4.48 8.14
CA LEU A 24 14.24 5.87 7.68
C LEU A 24 13.33 6.74 8.55
N LEU A 25 13.84 7.88 9.01
CA LEU A 25 13.03 8.91 9.64
C LEU A 25 12.46 9.83 8.55
N ILE A 26 11.13 9.94 8.48
CA ILE A 26 10.43 10.83 7.55
C ILE A 26 9.63 11.83 8.38
N ASN A 27 9.72 13.11 8.02
CA ASN A 27 8.83 14.11 8.62
C ASN A 27 7.43 13.94 8.02
N VAL A 28 6.46 13.54 8.84
CA VAL A 28 5.10 13.23 8.40
C VAL A 28 4.37 14.45 7.84
N ASP A 29 4.76 15.65 8.27
CA ASP A 29 4.23 16.92 7.74
C ASP A 29 4.53 17.10 6.24
N HIS A 30 5.51 16.36 5.70
CA HIS A 30 5.87 16.37 4.28
C HIS A 30 5.33 15.17 3.50
N ILE A 31 4.55 14.28 4.10
CA ILE A 31 3.92 13.17 3.38
C ILE A 31 2.67 13.70 2.68
N ILE A 32 2.63 13.60 1.35
CA ILE A 32 1.49 14.05 0.54
C ILE A 32 0.60 12.89 0.10
N SER A 33 1.10 11.65 0.17
CA SER A 33 0.30 10.46 -0.13
C SER A 33 0.92 9.25 0.54
N LEU A 34 0.06 8.46 1.16
CA LEU A 34 0.37 7.15 1.71
C LEU A 34 -0.69 6.17 1.18
N LYS A 35 -0.29 5.13 0.45
CA LYS A 35 -1.23 4.15 -0.11
C LYS A 35 -0.81 2.72 0.23
N PRO A 36 -1.73 1.88 0.75
CA PRO A 36 -1.43 0.47 0.95
C PRO A 36 -1.22 -0.22 -0.42
N ILE A 37 -0.29 -1.17 -0.45
CA ILE A 37 0.01 -2.02 -1.61
C ILE A 37 0.26 -3.45 -1.16
N ARG A 38 0.15 -4.38 -2.11
CA ARG A 38 0.72 -5.73 -1.96
C ARG A 38 2.06 -5.76 -2.69
N MET A 39 3.08 -6.30 -2.05
CA MET A 39 4.41 -6.41 -2.64
C MET A 39 5.02 -7.76 -2.33
N VAL A 40 5.89 -8.22 -3.23
CA VAL A 40 6.67 -9.45 -3.02
C VAL A 40 7.98 -9.07 -2.36
N VAL A 41 8.25 -9.67 -1.21
CA VAL A 41 9.47 -9.55 -0.43
C VAL A 41 9.94 -10.95 -0.10
N GLU A 42 11.18 -11.31 -0.46
CA GLU A 42 11.75 -12.64 -0.13
C GLU A 42 10.78 -13.78 -0.49
N GLU A 43 10.25 -13.74 -1.71
CA GLU A 43 9.27 -14.70 -2.25
C GLU A 43 7.91 -14.76 -1.53
N LYS A 44 7.65 -13.87 -0.58
CA LYS A 44 6.38 -13.77 0.15
C LYS A 44 5.60 -12.53 -0.24
N LEU A 45 4.29 -12.68 -0.39
CA LEU A 45 3.37 -11.56 -0.59
C LEU A 45 3.09 -10.88 0.77
N VAL A 46 3.46 -9.62 0.91
CA VAL A 46 3.29 -8.82 2.14
C VAL A 46 2.52 -7.53 1.89
N LYS A 47 1.82 -7.01 2.91
CA LYS A 47 1.25 -5.65 2.90
C LYS A 47 2.40 -4.65 3.02
N GLY A 48 2.45 -3.68 2.12
CA GLY A 48 3.39 -2.57 2.15
C GLY A 48 2.69 -1.25 1.87
N TYR A 49 3.46 -0.18 1.74
CA TYR A 49 2.95 1.17 1.59
C TYR A 49 3.79 1.97 0.60
N TRP A 50 3.13 2.64 -0.36
CA TRP A 50 3.74 3.70 -1.15
C TRP A 50 3.68 5.02 -0.38
N ILE A 51 4.83 5.65 -0.19
CA ILE A 51 4.96 6.96 0.44
C ILE A 51 5.44 7.96 -0.61
N ARG A 52 4.71 9.07 -0.76
CA ARG A 52 5.16 10.23 -1.55
C ARG A 52 5.35 11.42 -0.64
N THR A 53 6.46 12.13 -0.81
CA THR A 53 6.78 13.34 -0.04
C THR A 53 6.72 14.61 -0.90
N THR A 54 6.56 15.77 -0.27
CA THR A 54 6.45 17.08 -0.96
C THR A 54 7.64 17.41 -1.87
N ASN A 55 8.83 16.90 -1.55
CA ASN A 55 10.05 17.10 -2.32
C ASN A 55 10.18 16.16 -3.54
N GLY A 56 9.11 15.43 -3.89
CA GLY A 56 9.09 14.51 -5.03
C GLY A 56 9.70 13.14 -4.78
N LYS A 57 10.28 12.88 -3.59
CA LYS A 57 10.81 11.55 -3.25
C LYS A 57 9.67 10.54 -3.04
N LYS A 58 9.97 9.28 -3.36
CA LYS A 58 9.04 8.15 -3.25
C LYS A 58 9.73 7.01 -2.52
N TYR A 59 9.00 6.36 -1.62
CA TYR A 59 9.49 5.23 -0.85
C TYR A 59 8.48 4.09 -0.85
N ARG A 60 8.97 2.86 -0.75
CA ARG A 60 8.16 1.70 -0.38
C ARG A 60 8.50 1.34 1.06
N ALA A 61 7.49 1.11 1.89
CA ALA A 61 7.66 0.69 3.27
C ALA A 61 6.91 -0.61 3.55
N VAL A 62 7.48 -1.44 4.42
CA VAL A 62 6.82 -2.62 4.97
C VAL A 62 6.22 -2.34 6.34
N GLU A 63 6.73 -1.33 7.04
CA GLU A 63 6.20 -0.87 8.32
C GLU A 63 6.08 0.65 8.33
N ILE A 64 4.94 1.14 8.83
CA ILE A 64 4.62 2.56 9.04
C ILE A 64 4.29 2.79 10.53
N PRO A 65 4.42 4.02 11.05
CA PRO A 65 4.01 4.38 12.41
C PRO A 65 2.53 4.02 12.67
N VAL A 66 2.25 3.56 13.90
CA VAL A 66 0.91 3.09 14.32
C VAL A 66 -0.16 4.14 14.02
N ARG A 67 0.11 5.40 14.35
CA ARG A 67 -0.82 6.53 14.09
C ARG A 67 -1.22 6.67 12.62
N LEU A 68 -0.34 6.36 11.67
CA LEU A 68 -0.67 6.40 10.24
C LEU A 68 -1.41 5.15 9.78
N LYS A 69 -1.19 4.03 10.47
CA LYS A 69 -1.89 2.77 10.19
C LYS A 69 -3.37 2.86 10.58
N ASP A 70 -3.66 3.41 11.75
CA ASP A 70 -5.03 3.55 12.24
C ASP A 70 -5.90 4.38 11.28
N ILE A 71 -5.33 5.46 10.72
CA ILE A 71 -6.01 6.32 9.73
C ILE A 71 -6.31 5.57 8.42
N LEU A 72 -5.40 4.67 7.98
CA LEU A 72 -5.55 3.95 6.72
C LEU A 72 -6.50 2.76 6.80
N ASP A 73 -6.54 2.07 7.95
CA ASP A 73 -7.41 0.91 8.12
C ASP A 73 -8.90 1.34 8.24
N GLU A 74 -9.19 2.59 8.61
CA GLU A 74 -10.54 3.18 8.55
C GLU A 74 -11.04 3.36 7.09
N ASP A 75 -10.16 3.72 6.15
CA ASP A 75 -10.49 3.93 4.73
C ASP A 75 -10.68 2.62 3.94
N ASP A 76 -9.99 1.53 4.33
CA ASP A 76 -10.09 0.21 3.67
C ASP A 76 -11.52 -0.41 3.81
N VAL A 77 -12.30 0.01 4.81
CA VAL A 77 -13.68 -0.47 5.04
C VAL A 77 -14.66 0.05 3.98
N GLU A 78 -14.43 1.25 3.42
CA GLU A 78 -15.34 1.84 2.42
C GLU A 78 -15.17 1.21 1.02
N ILE A 79 -13.94 0.86 0.63
CA ILE A 79 -13.66 0.27 -0.69
C ILE A 79 -14.24 -1.16 -0.78
N SER A 80 -14.19 -1.91 0.33
CA SER A 80 -14.70 -3.29 0.38
C SER A 80 -16.22 -3.37 0.15
N LYS A 81 -16.99 -2.36 0.59
CA LYS A 81 -18.45 -2.33 0.35
C LYS A 81 -18.82 -2.00 -1.09
N LYS A 82 -17.99 -1.25 -1.82
CA LYS A 82 -18.30 -0.82 -3.19
C LYS A 82 -18.00 -1.91 -4.23
N GLY A 83 -16.95 -2.71 -4.02
CA GLY A 83 -16.54 -3.78 -4.94
C GLY A 83 -17.48 -5.00 -4.98
N MET A 84 -18.31 -5.20 -3.96
CA MET A 84 -19.19 -6.39 -3.88
C MET A 84 -20.56 -6.19 -4.56
N SER A 85 -20.92 -4.97 -4.95
CA SER A 85 -22.19 -4.69 -5.65
C SER A 85 -22.12 -4.84 -7.17
N VAL A 86 -20.91 -4.79 -7.76
CA VAL A 86 -20.76 -4.79 -9.23
C VAL A 86 -20.74 -6.20 -9.82
N LEU A 87 -20.46 -7.23 -9.00
CA LEU A 87 -20.35 -8.62 -9.46
C LEU A 87 -21.70 -9.37 -9.49
N SER A 88 -22.75 -8.84 -8.87
CA SER A 88 -24.08 -9.49 -8.88
C SER A 88 -24.86 -9.21 -10.16
N ASP A 89 -24.60 -8.10 -10.86
CA ASP A 89 -25.43 -7.69 -11.99
C ASP A 89 -25.02 -8.35 -13.32
N ASP A 90 -23.74 -8.70 -13.49
CA ASP A 90 -23.22 -9.27 -14.75
C ASP A 90 -23.51 -10.77 -14.94
N MET A 91 -23.78 -11.53 -13.86
CA MET A 91 -24.09 -12.97 -13.96
C MET A 91 -25.48 -13.23 -14.57
N SER A 92 -26.36 -12.23 -14.57
CA SER A 92 -27.72 -12.33 -15.11
C SER A 92 -27.76 -12.39 -16.64
N GLN A 93 -26.74 -11.87 -17.32
CA GLN A 93 -26.72 -11.80 -18.79
C GLN A 93 -26.14 -13.05 -19.44
N PHE A 94 -25.32 -13.83 -18.73
CA PHE A 94 -24.71 -15.04 -19.28
C PHE A 94 -25.65 -16.26 -19.30
N GLU A 95 -26.67 -16.33 -18.43
CA GLU A 95 -27.63 -17.45 -18.43
C GLU A 95 -28.67 -17.37 -19.57
N LEU A 96 -28.81 -16.23 -20.25
CA LEU A 96 -29.74 -16.07 -21.37
C LEU A 96 -29.18 -16.52 -22.74
N LEU A 97 -27.92 -16.97 -22.80
CA LEU A 97 -27.26 -17.40 -24.05
C LEU A 97 -27.11 -18.92 -24.21
N ILE A 98 -27.67 -19.71 -23.29
CA ILE A 98 -27.55 -21.18 -23.30
C ILE A 98 -28.91 -21.90 -23.48
N ASN A 99 -29.98 -21.20 -23.85
CA ASN A 99 -31.26 -21.82 -24.25
C ASN A 99 -31.72 -21.34 -25.62
#